data_AF-A0A212LP28-F1
#
_entry.id   AF-A0A212LP28-F1
#
_cell.length_a   1.000
_cell.length_b   1.000
_cell.length_c   1.000
_cell.angle_alpha   90.00
_cell.angle_beta   90.00
_cell.angle_gamma   90.00
#
_symmetry.space_group_name_H-M   'P 1'
#
loop_
_entity.id
_entity.type
_entity.pdbx_description
1 polymer ?
#
loop_
_entity_poly.entity_id
_entity_poly.type
_entity_poly.pdbx_seq_one_letter_code
_entity_poly.pdbx_strand_id
1 'polypeptide(L)'
;MMSDAISHTILLGIVIAFFITHDLNSPLLLIGAALMGLVTVFLVEFIQKVQKISEDSSIGLVFPLLFSIGVLLISRYAGDVHLDTDAVLLGELAFAPFDRLVVNNVDIGPKSLYVMACILSLNLGYIGLFYKELKLVTFDPILAGVLGISPAIVHYSLMTMVSVTAVGAFNAVGAILVVALMIGPPATAYFITEKLQHMILASVFFGILSAVTGYAASFWLDVSIAGSMATMTGLIFFTVIMTAPRKGIIAVIRRSCQQKYEFAGLALLIHLLTLEARKPGGGQGQADDLVNQLQWQASFFHRVLDRLVINQYAALQANEIRITAEGRSYVQQSKLYRQLSGYEV
;
A
#
# COMPACT_ATOMS: atom_id res chain seq x y z
N MET A 1 -9.29 2.08 -4.08
CA MET A 1 -10.44 1.86 -4.97
C MET A 1 -11.57 2.87 -4.71
N MET A 2 -11.94 3.15 -3.46
CA MET A 2 -12.91 4.22 -3.14
C MET A 2 -12.58 5.59 -3.75
N SER A 3 -11.33 6.05 -3.68
CA SER A 3 -10.91 7.32 -4.30
C SER A 3 -11.10 7.38 -5.82
N ASP A 4 -10.94 6.24 -6.50
CA ASP A 4 -11.07 6.12 -7.95
C ASP A 4 -12.56 6.14 -8.34
N ALA A 5 -13.39 5.40 -7.59
CA ALA A 5 -14.84 5.46 -7.70
C ALA A 5 -15.37 6.90 -7.52
N ILE A 6 -14.89 7.60 -6.48
CA ILE A 6 -15.23 9.01 -6.23
C ILE A 6 -14.84 9.88 -7.44
N SER A 7 -13.62 9.71 -7.96
CA SER A 7 -13.11 10.51 -9.10
C SER A 7 -14.03 10.47 -10.31
N HIS A 8 -14.64 9.31 -10.59
CA HIS A 8 -15.56 9.18 -11.73
C HIS A 8 -17.01 9.52 -11.41
N THR A 9 -17.51 9.31 -10.19
CA THR A 9 -18.89 9.67 -9.84
C THR A 9 -19.07 11.17 -9.58
N ILE A 10 -17.99 11.90 -9.33
CA ILE A 10 -17.95 13.37 -9.25
C ILE A 10 -18.58 14.03 -10.48
N LEU A 11 -18.43 13.44 -11.68
CA LEU A 11 -19.01 13.95 -12.93
C LEU A 11 -20.50 14.24 -12.79
N LEU A 12 -21.27 13.30 -12.23
CA LEU A 12 -22.70 13.46 -12.03
C LEU A 12 -23.00 14.66 -11.12
N GLY A 13 -22.21 14.84 -10.06
CA GLY A 13 -22.33 15.98 -9.13
C GLY A 13 -22.07 17.32 -9.81
N ILE A 14 -21.05 17.38 -10.66
CA ILE A 14 -20.72 18.57 -11.46
C ILE A 14 -21.87 18.92 -12.41
N VAL A 15 -22.40 17.93 -13.13
CA VAL A 15 -23.49 18.13 -14.10
C VAL A 15 -24.75 18.66 -13.43
N ILE A 16 -25.12 18.08 -12.29
CA ILE A 16 -26.29 18.54 -11.52
C ILE A 16 -26.08 19.98 -11.04
N ALA A 17 -24.89 20.31 -10.51
CA ALA A 17 -24.58 21.66 -10.06
C ALA A 17 -24.52 22.68 -11.22
N PHE A 18 -24.06 22.25 -12.39
CA PHE A 18 -24.05 23.06 -13.61
C PHE A 18 -25.47 23.40 -14.06
N PHE A 19 -26.42 22.46 -14.07
CA PHE A 19 -27.80 22.78 -14.43
C PHE A 19 -28.50 23.73 -13.45
N ILE A 20 -28.03 23.81 -12.20
CA ILE A 20 -28.57 24.77 -11.24
C ILE A 20 -27.97 26.17 -11.48
N THR A 21 -26.66 26.25 -11.76
CA THR A 21 -25.92 27.51 -11.79
C THR A 21 -25.76 28.13 -13.17
N HIS A 22 -25.77 27.31 -14.22
CA HIS A 22 -25.45 27.65 -15.61
C HIS A 22 -24.08 28.34 -15.78
N ASP A 23 -23.17 28.19 -14.82
CA ASP A 23 -21.84 28.81 -14.83
C ASP A 23 -20.78 27.78 -14.42
N LEU A 24 -19.81 27.56 -15.31
CA LEU A 24 -18.68 26.64 -15.16
C LEU A 24 -17.65 27.10 -14.13
N ASN A 25 -17.65 28.38 -13.74
CA ASN A 25 -16.71 28.93 -12.77
C ASN A 25 -17.27 28.97 -11.34
N SER A 26 -18.51 28.53 -11.16
CA SER A 26 -19.18 28.62 -9.87
C SER A 26 -18.57 27.66 -8.83
N PRO A 27 -18.25 28.14 -7.61
CA PRO A 27 -17.81 27.28 -6.51
C PRO A 27 -18.79 26.16 -6.16
N LEU A 28 -20.06 26.30 -6.55
CA LEU A 28 -21.11 25.30 -6.34
C LEU A 28 -20.83 23.98 -7.08
N LEU A 29 -20.05 24.00 -8.17
CA LEU A 29 -19.64 22.78 -8.88
C LEU A 29 -18.79 21.88 -7.99
N LEU A 30 -17.86 22.46 -7.22
CA LEU A 30 -17.03 21.73 -6.27
C LEU A 30 -17.85 21.15 -5.12
N ILE A 31 -18.88 21.88 -4.67
CA ILE A 31 -19.79 21.40 -3.63
C ILE A 31 -20.62 20.23 -4.16
N GLY A 32 -21.18 20.34 -5.37
CA GLY A 32 -21.93 19.26 -6.03
C GLY A 32 -21.08 18.00 -6.23
N ALA A 33 -19.85 18.18 -6.69
CA ALA A 33 -18.85 17.11 -6.81
C ALA A 33 -18.57 16.40 -5.47
N ALA A 34 -18.28 17.16 -4.41
CA ALA A 34 -17.98 16.60 -3.09
C ALA A 34 -19.19 15.87 -2.47
N LEU A 35 -20.39 16.45 -2.60
CA LEU A 35 -21.63 15.80 -2.14
C LEU A 35 -21.87 14.48 -2.89
N MET A 36 -21.65 14.46 -4.21
CA MET A 36 -21.83 13.24 -5.00
C MET A 36 -20.80 12.15 -4.64
N GLY A 37 -19.57 12.56 -4.29
CA GLY A 37 -18.56 11.66 -3.72
C GLY A 37 -19.04 11.02 -2.42
N LEU A 38 -19.63 11.80 -1.51
CA LEU A 38 -20.21 11.27 -0.26
C LEU A 38 -21.39 10.34 -0.51
N VAL A 39 -22.28 10.67 -1.44
CA VAL A 39 -23.39 9.81 -1.85
C VAL A 39 -22.87 8.48 -2.38
N THR A 40 -21.77 8.51 -3.13
CA THR A 40 -21.12 7.30 -3.65
C THR A 40 -20.60 6.42 -2.53
N VAL A 41 -19.86 6.99 -1.57
CA VAL A 41 -19.36 6.27 -0.40
C VAL A 41 -20.51 5.63 0.37
N PHE A 42 -21.56 6.40 0.65
CA PHE A 42 -22.75 5.92 1.35
C PHE A 42 -23.43 4.77 0.59
N LEU A 43 -23.60 4.88 -0.72
CA LEU A 43 -24.30 3.87 -1.52
C LEU A 43 -23.49 2.55 -1.62
N VAL A 44 -22.18 2.65 -1.78
CA VAL A 44 -21.26 1.50 -1.76
C VAL A 44 -21.35 0.78 -0.41
N GLU A 45 -21.27 1.52 0.69
CA GLU A 45 -21.32 0.94 2.03
C GLU A 45 -22.71 0.35 2.35
N PHE A 46 -23.78 1.01 1.90
CA PHE A 46 -25.15 0.51 2.04
C PHE A 46 -25.32 -0.84 1.35
N ILE A 47 -24.86 -0.96 0.11
CA ILE A 47 -24.92 -2.22 -0.64
C ILE A 47 -24.06 -3.30 0.03
N GLN A 48 -22.85 -2.94 0.45
CA GLN A 48 -21.95 -3.87 1.16
C GLN A 48 -22.60 -4.43 2.43
N LYS A 49 -23.26 -3.58 3.23
CA LYS A 49 -23.95 -4.00 4.47
C LYS A 49 -25.18 -4.85 4.21
N VAL A 50 -26.00 -4.49 3.22
CA VAL A 50 -27.26 -5.19 2.93
C VAL A 50 -27.02 -6.54 2.26
N GLN A 51 -26.13 -6.59 1.27
CA GLN A 51 -25.93 -7.77 0.42
C GLN A 51 -24.73 -8.63 0.84
N LYS A 52 -23.92 -8.20 1.82
CA LYS A 52 -22.68 -8.88 2.25
C LYS A 52 -21.73 -9.23 1.09
N ILE A 53 -21.79 -8.46 -0.01
CA ILE A 53 -20.89 -8.61 -1.15
C ILE A 53 -19.57 -7.87 -0.89
N SER A 54 -18.52 -8.21 -1.65
CA SER A 54 -17.23 -7.54 -1.51
C SER A 54 -17.32 -6.05 -1.83
N GLU A 55 -16.44 -5.25 -1.20
CA GLU A 55 -16.35 -3.80 -1.43
C GLU A 55 -16.11 -3.51 -2.92
N ASP A 56 -15.19 -4.23 -3.55
CA ASP A 56 -14.86 -4.08 -4.97
C ASP A 56 -16.07 -4.35 -5.88
N SER A 57 -16.90 -5.34 -5.53
CA SER A 57 -18.15 -5.63 -6.26
C SER A 57 -19.17 -4.50 -6.10
N SER A 58 -19.27 -3.94 -4.90
CA SER A 58 -20.19 -2.84 -4.60
C SER A 58 -19.79 -1.57 -5.36
N ILE A 59 -18.48 -1.26 -5.36
CA ILE A 59 -17.90 -0.18 -6.16
C ILE A 59 -18.20 -0.42 -7.64
N GLY A 60 -17.95 -1.64 -8.14
CA GLY A 60 -18.19 -2.01 -9.54
C GLY A 60 -19.65 -1.93 -9.99
N LEU A 61 -20.61 -1.92 -9.06
CA LEU A 61 -22.03 -1.72 -9.36
C LEU A 61 -22.42 -0.23 -9.31
N VAL A 62 -21.99 0.47 -8.27
CA VAL A 62 -22.38 1.87 -8.02
C VAL A 62 -21.74 2.82 -9.02
N PHE A 63 -20.46 2.63 -9.32
CA PHE A 63 -19.70 3.52 -10.20
C PHE A 63 -20.33 3.58 -11.61
N PRO A 64 -20.52 2.47 -12.35
CA PRO A 64 -21.08 2.53 -13.70
C PRO A 64 -22.50 3.10 -13.73
N LEU A 65 -23.29 2.85 -12.69
CA LEU A 65 -24.65 3.39 -12.57
C LEU A 65 -24.64 4.91 -12.47
N LEU A 66 -23.89 5.49 -11.52
CA LEU A 66 -23.85 6.93 -11.33
C LEU A 66 -23.15 7.64 -12.50
N PHE A 67 -22.08 7.04 -13.02
CA PHE A 67 -21.36 7.58 -14.18
C PHE A 67 -22.23 7.61 -15.44
N SER A 68 -22.95 6.51 -15.74
CA SER A 68 -23.84 6.46 -16.91
C SER A 68 -24.99 7.46 -16.81
N ILE A 69 -25.56 7.69 -15.62
CA ILE A 69 -26.56 8.74 -15.41
C ILE A 69 -25.97 10.12 -15.72
N GLY A 70 -24.75 10.40 -15.24
CA GLY A 70 -24.05 11.66 -15.52
C GLY A 70 -23.84 11.89 -17.01
N VAL A 71 -23.36 10.86 -17.72
CA VAL A 71 -23.15 10.91 -19.18
C VAL A 71 -24.47 11.08 -19.94
N LEU A 72 -25.55 10.38 -19.54
CA LEU A 72 -26.87 10.53 -20.15
C LEU A 72 -27.42 11.95 -19.99
N LEU A 73 -27.24 12.56 -18.82
CA LEU A 73 -27.65 13.94 -18.57
C LEU A 73 -26.90 14.93 -19.45
N ILE A 74 -25.57 14.78 -19.57
CA ILE A 74 -24.75 15.60 -20.48
C ILE A 74 -25.22 15.41 -21.93
N SER A 75 -25.31 14.16 -22.38
CA SER A 75 -25.67 13.84 -23.76
C SER A 75 -27.04 14.41 -24.14
N ARG A 76 -28.00 14.41 -23.21
CA ARG A 76 -29.38 14.81 -23.51
C ARG A 76 -29.66 16.30 -23.37
N TYR A 77 -28.96 17.00 -22.48
CA TYR A 77 -29.26 18.39 -22.10
C TYR A 77 -28.10 19.37 -22.33
N ALA A 78 -26.89 18.89 -22.60
CA ALA A 78 -25.71 19.74 -22.83
C ALA A 78 -25.12 19.60 -24.25
N GLY A 79 -25.86 19.01 -25.21
CA GLY A 79 -25.39 18.77 -26.59
C GLY A 79 -25.05 20.02 -27.42
N ASP A 80 -25.50 21.21 -26.99
CA ASP A 80 -25.17 22.52 -27.61
C ASP A 80 -24.08 23.31 -26.86
N VAL A 81 -23.72 22.88 -25.65
CA VAL A 81 -22.62 23.46 -24.88
C VAL A 81 -21.39 22.66 -25.25
N HIS A 82 -20.37 23.30 -25.85
CA HIS A 82 -19.04 22.73 -25.99
C HIS A 82 -18.42 22.60 -24.57
N LEU A 83 -18.96 21.70 -23.76
CA LEU A 83 -18.23 21.11 -22.67
C LEU A 83 -17.16 20.26 -23.37
N ASP A 84 -15.99 20.85 -23.60
CA ASP A 84 -14.80 20.04 -23.81
C ASP A 84 -14.67 19.21 -22.54
N THR A 85 -15.23 18.00 -22.58
CA THR A 85 -15.21 17.03 -21.50
C THR A 85 -13.77 16.80 -21.07
N ASP A 86 -12.83 16.95 -21.99
CA ASP A 86 -11.41 16.78 -21.74
C ASP A 86 -10.81 17.97 -20.98
N ALA A 87 -11.23 19.22 -21.27
CA ALA A 87 -10.71 20.42 -20.61
C ALA A 87 -11.34 20.68 -19.22
N VAL A 88 -12.63 20.35 -19.04
CA VAL A 88 -13.36 20.59 -17.78
C VAL A 88 -13.25 19.41 -16.81
N LEU A 89 -13.11 18.17 -17.32
CA LEU A 89 -13.19 16.97 -16.48
C LEU A 89 -11.85 16.26 -16.24
N LEU A 90 -10.78 16.56 -16.97
CA LEU A 90 -9.52 15.84 -16.76
C LEU A 90 -8.51 16.55 -15.90
N GLY A 91 -8.68 17.85 -15.61
CA GLY A 91 -7.78 18.66 -14.78
C GLY A 91 -6.33 18.59 -15.28
N GLU A 92 -5.84 19.61 -15.97
CA GLU A 92 -4.50 19.54 -16.55
C GLU A 92 -3.53 20.46 -15.83
N LEU A 93 -2.54 19.87 -15.15
CA LEU A 93 -1.54 20.62 -14.39
C LEU A 93 -0.77 21.63 -15.25
N ALA A 94 -0.64 21.36 -16.55
CA ALA A 94 0.00 22.25 -17.49
C ALA A 94 -0.71 23.61 -17.61
N PHE A 95 -2.02 23.68 -17.35
CA PHE A 95 -2.79 24.92 -17.40
C PHE A 95 -2.75 25.75 -16.10
N ALA A 96 -2.24 25.18 -15.00
CA ALA A 96 -2.18 25.86 -13.71
C ALA A 96 -1.50 27.25 -13.74
N PRO A 97 -0.41 27.49 -14.51
CA PRO A 97 0.21 28.82 -14.60
C PRO A 97 -0.65 29.88 -15.30
N PHE A 98 -1.66 29.47 -16.07
CA PHE A 98 -2.52 30.35 -16.84
C PHE A 98 -3.81 30.70 -16.07
N ASP A 99 -4.31 29.80 -15.22
CA ASP A 99 -5.44 30.08 -14.32
C ASP A 99 -4.97 30.80 -13.05
N ARG A 100 -4.86 32.13 -13.16
CA ARG A 100 -4.33 33.00 -12.10
C ARG A 100 -5.42 33.67 -11.29
N LEU A 101 -5.16 33.80 -9.99
CA LEU A 101 -6.02 34.51 -9.07
C LEU A 101 -5.63 35.98 -9.03
N VAL A 102 -6.53 36.85 -9.49
CA VAL A 102 -6.35 38.31 -9.43
C VAL A 102 -7.24 38.86 -8.32
N VAL A 103 -6.63 39.44 -7.28
CA VAL A 103 -7.34 40.09 -6.18
C VAL A 103 -6.93 41.56 -6.16
N ASN A 104 -7.90 42.48 -6.21
CA ASN A 104 -7.64 43.92 -6.22
C ASN A 104 -6.64 44.38 -7.32
N ASN A 105 -6.76 43.84 -8.54
CA ASN A 105 -5.84 44.07 -9.67
C ASN A 105 -4.38 43.63 -9.45
N VAL A 106 -4.10 42.84 -8.40
CA VAL A 106 -2.79 42.21 -8.19
C VAL A 106 -2.91 40.73 -8.49
N ASP A 107 -2.10 40.25 -9.42
CA ASP A 107 -1.91 38.82 -9.70
C ASP A 107 -1.10 38.20 -8.57
N ILE A 108 -1.74 37.34 -7.78
CA ILE A 108 -1.13 36.66 -6.64
C ILE A 108 -0.67 35.24 -6.99
N GLY A 109 -0.79 34.82 -8.25
CA GLY A 109 -0.33 33.52 -8.76
C GLY A 109 -1.46 32.51 -9.04
N PRO A 110 -1.11 31.24 -9.30
CA PRO A 110 -2.06 30.19 -9.71
C PRO A 110 -3.19 29.99 -8.69
N LYS A 111 -4.44 30.01 -9.16
CA LYS A 111 -5.62 29.77 -8.33
C LYS A 111 -5.59 28.38 -7.67
N SER A 112 -5.15 27.36 -8.41
CA SER A 112 -5.03 25.98 -7.94
C SER A 112 -4.08 25.84 -6.75
N LEU A 113 -3.02 26.65 -6.67
CA LEU A 113 -2.08 26.65 -5.54
C LEU A 113 -2.79 27.06 -4.24
N TYR A 114 -3.59 28.13 -4.28
CA TYR A 114 -4.32 28.61 -3.10
C TYR A 114 -5.42 27.64 -2.66
N VAL A 115 -6.15 27.06 -3.61
CA VAL A 115 -7.18 26.05 -3.31
C VAL A 115 -6.54 24.83 -2.66
N MET A 116 -5.46 24.29 -3.22
CA MET A 116 -4.76 23.13 -2.67
C MET A 116 -4.07 23.44 -1.34
N ALA A 117 -3.53 24.65 -1.16
CA ALA A 117 -2.95 25.08 0.12
C ALA A 117 -4.02 25.20 1.23
N CYS A 118 -5.21 25.68 0.89
CA CYS A 118 -6.36 25.72 1.80
C CYS A 118 -6.78 24.30 2.21
N ILE A 119 -6.95 23.40 1.23
CA ILE A 119 -7.29 21.99 1.47
C ILE A 119 -6.21 21.28 2.30
N LEU A 120 -4.93 21.54 2.02
CA LEU A 120 -3.81 21.00 2.81
C LEU A 120 -3.89 21.48 4.25
N SER A 121 -4.11 22.77 4.47
CA SER A 121 -4.23 23.36 5.80
C SER A 121 -5.42 22.78 6.57
N LEU A 122 -6.54 22.58 5.88
CA LEU A 122 -7.74 21.94 6.43
C LEU A 122 -7.45 20.48 6.83
N ASN A 123 -6.79 19.70 5.97
CA ASN A 123 -6.39 18.33 6.29
C ASN A 123 -5.40 18.26 7.45
N LEU A 124 -4.40 19.15 7.50
CA LEU A 124 -3.44 19.23 8.60
C LEU A 124 -4.13 19.58 9.92
N GLY A 125 -5.06 20.54 9.89
CA GLY A 125 -5.89 20.88 11.05
C GLY A 125 -6.75 19.70 11.51
N TYR A 126 -7.41 19.02 10.58
CA TYR A 126 -8.23 17.85 10.87
C TYR A 126 -7.41 16.70 11.48
N ILE A 127 -6.29 16.33 10.85
CA ILE A 127 -5.40 15.27 11.35
C ILE A 127 -4.81 15.68 12.71
N GLY A 128 -4.40 16.95 12.88
CA GLY A 128 -3.82 17.44 14.13
C GLY A 128 -4.81 17.40 15.30
N LEU A 129 -6.06 17.78 15.06
CA LEU A 129 -7.11 17.80 16.09
C LEU A 129 -7.65 16.40 16.41
N PHE A 130 -7.91 15.58 15.39
CA PHE A 130 -8.57 14.28 15.52
C PHE A 130 -7.60 13.09 15.43
N TYR A 131 -6.29 13.31 15.63
CA TYR A 131 -5.28 12.26 15.45
C TYR A 131 -5.56 11.02 16.30
N LYS A 132 -6.00 11.23 17.55
CA LYS A 132 -6.19 10.15 18.53
C LYS A 132 -7.41 9.31 18.16
N GLU A 133 -8.50 9.97 17.77
CA GLU A 133 -9.78 9.40 17.35
C GLU A 133 -9.62 8.62 16.05
N LEU A 134 -8.96 9.22 15.04
CA LEU A 134 -8.65 8.57 13.77
C LEU A 134 -7.82 7.31 13.99
N LYS A 135 -6.77 7.40 14.81
CA LYS A 135 -5.92 6.26 15.14
C LYS A 135 -6.72 5.16 15.84
N LEU A 136 -7.50 5.52 16.86
CA LEU A 136 -8.24 4.54 17.66
C LEU A 136 -9.29 3.82 16.82
N VAL A 137 -10.13 4.54 16.07
CA VAL A 137 -11.18 3.96 15.23
C VAL A 137 -10.59 3.07 14.12
N THR A 138 -9.41 3.42 13.59
CA THR A 138 -8.74 2.63 12.55
C THR A 138 -8.22 1.29 13.06
N PHE A 139 -7.70 1.23 14.30
CA PHE A 139 -7.08 0.02 14.85
C PHE A 139 -8.02 -0.80 15.74
N ASP A 140 -8.95 -0.16 16.44
CA ASP A 140 -9.92 -0.80 17.31
C ASP A 140 -11.24 0.02 17.39
N PRO A 141 -12.17 -0.18 16.44
CA PRO A 141 -13.45 0.52 16.44
C PRO A 141 -14.36 0.11 17.61
N ILE A 142 -14.16 -1.08 18.20
CA ILE A 142 -14.94 -1.54 19.35
C ILE A 142 -14.52 -0.77 20.60
N LEU A 143 -13.21 -0.68 20.85
CA LEU A 143 -12.66 0.13 21.94
C LEU A 143 -13.01 1.61 21.77
N ALA A 144 -12.99 2.14 20.54
CA ALA A 144 -13.46 3.50 20.28
C ALA A 144 -14.91 3.71 20.75
N GLY A 145 -15.80 2.77 20.42
CA GLY A 145 -17.20 2.80 20.87
C GLY A 145 -17.33 2.74 22.39
N VAL A 146 -16.55 1.90 23.07
CA VAL A 146 -16.54 1.79 24.54
C VAL A 146 -16.05 3.08 25.21
N LEU A 147 -15.10 3.77 24.59
CA LEU A 147 -14.57 5.06 25.07
C LEU A 147 -15.47 6.27 24.72
N GLY A 148 -16.66 6.03 24.15
CA GLY A 148 -17.63 7.08 23.83
C GLY A 148 -17.38 7.79 22.49
N ILE A 149 -16.42 7.32 21.69
CA ILE A 149 -16.17 7.84 20.34
C ILE A 149 -17.01 7.02 19.36
N SER A 150 -17.94 7.67 18.66
CA SER A 150 -18.73 7.00 17.62
C SER A 150 -17.86 6.68 16.40
N PRO A 151 -17.60 5.39 16.09
CA PRO A 151 -16.76 5.02 14.94
C PRO A 151 -17.37 5.49 13.61
N ALA A 152 -18.70 5.51 13.53
CA ALA A 152 -19.43 5.94 12.33
C ALA A 152 -19.20 7.42 12.02
N ILE A 153 -19.22 8.31 13.03
CA ILE A 153 -18.98 9.74 12.83
C ILE A 153 -17.55 9.98 12.35
N VAL A 154 -16.57 9.35 13.00
CA VAL A 154 -15.16 9.47 12.60
C VAL A 154 -14.96 8.96 11.17
N HIS A 155 -15.54 7.81 10.83
CA HIS A 155 -15.48 7.24 9.48
C HIS A 155 -16.03 8.19 8.42
N TYR A 156 -17.27 8.68 8.57
CA TYR A 156 -17.86 9.59 7.58
C TYR A 156 -17.18 10.96 7.54
N SER A 157 -16.65 11.44 8.67
CA SER A 157 -15.85 12.67 8.69
C SER A 157 -14.55 12.50 7.90
N LEU A 158 -13.87 11.36 8.04
CA LEU A 158 -12.68 11.04 7.26
C LEU A 158 -13.00 10.91 5.78
N MET A 159 -14.08 10.22 5.43
CA MET A 159 -14.52 10.08 4.04
C MET A 159 -14.91 11.41 3.40
N THR A 160 -15.47 12.34 4.19
CA THR A 160 -15.72 13.72 3.76
C THR A 160 -14.42 14.44 3.44
N MET A 161 -13.42 14.36 4.31
CA MET A 161 -12.10 14.97 4.05
C MET A 161 -11.41 14.38 2.82
N VAL A 162 -11.47 13.05 2.67
CA VAL A 162 -10.97 12.35 1.49
C VAL A 162 -11.68 12.82 0.22
N SER A 163 -13.01 12.94 0.25
CA SER A 163 -13.80 13.39 -0.89
C SER A 163 -13.48 14.84 -1.28
N VAL A 164 -13.46 15.77 -0.31
CA VAL A 164 -13.10 17.18 -0.56
C VAL A 164 -11.69 17.29 -1.14
N THR A 165 -10.74 16.52 -0.61
CA THR A 165 -9.36 16.51 -1.09
C THR A 165 -9.25 15.94 -2.49
N ALA A 166 -9.93 14.82 -2.77
CA ALA A 166 -9.93 14.20 -4.09
C ALA A 166 -10.55 15.12 -5.14
N VAL A 167 -11.69 15.74 -4.86
CA VAL A 167 -12.36 16.70 -5.77
C VAL A 167 -11.46 17.92 -6.05
N GLY A 168 -10.88 18.52 -5.00
CA GLY A 168 -10.01 19.68 -5.17
C GLY A 168 -8.75 19.36 -5.96
N ALA A 169 -8.14 18.21 -5.69
CA ALA A 169 -6.96 17.74 -6.41
C ALA A 169 -7.28 17.35 -7.86
N PHE A 170 -8.47 16.78 -8.10
CA PHE A 170 -8.94 16.38 -9.42
C PHE A 170 -9.05 17.58 -10.35
N ASN A 171 -9.66 18.68 -9.88
CA ASN A 171 -9.77 19.91 -10.66
C ASN A 171 -8.39 20.53 -10.96
N ALA A 172 -7.44 20.42 -10.03
CA ALA A 172 -6.13 21.03 -10.19
C ALA A 172 -5.16 20.22 -11.08
N VAL A 173 -5.23 18.88 -11.02
CA VAL A 173 -4.15 18.01 -11.51
C VAL A 173 -4.64 16.78 -12.28
N GLY A 174 -5.91 16.45 -12.13
CA GLY A 174 -6.56 15.40 -12.91
C GLY A 174 -6.67 14.02 -12.27
N ALA A 175 -7.58 13.23 -12.82
CA ALA A 175 -7.99 11.92 -12.28
C ALA A 175 -6.82 10.97 -12.05
N ILE A 176 -5.99 10.79 -13.08
CA ILE A 176 -4.89 9.81 -13.08
C ILE A 176 -3.89 10.14 -11.98
N LEU A 177 -3.50 11.42 -11.84
CA LEU A 177 -2.49 11.78 -10.85
C LEU A 177 -3.05 11.74 -9.43
N VAL A 178 -4.31 12.12 -9.22
CA VAL A 178 -4.99 11.98 -7.92
C VAL A 178 -4.94 10.54 -7.46
N VAL A 179 -5.36 9.59 -8.30
CA VAL A 179 -5.36 8.17 -7.94
C VAL A 179 -3.94 7.68 -7.67
N ALA A 180 -2.98 8.05 -8.51
CA ALA A 180 -1.58 7.66 -8.33
C ALA A 180 -0.99 8.14 -7.00
N LEU A 181 -1.22 9.42 -6.64
CA LEU A 181 -0.67 10.01 -5.41
C LEU A 181 -1.47 9.66 -4.14
N MET A 182 -2.76 9.31 -4.26
CA MET A 182 -3.54 8.83 -3.12
C MET A 182 -3.21 7.37 -2.75
N ILE A 183 -2.71 6.58 -3.69
CA ILE A 183 -2.43 5.15 -3.47
C ILE A 183 -0.92 4.89 -3.33
N GLY A 184 -0.12 5.40 -4.26
CA GLY A 184 1.29 5.03 -4.39
C GLY A 184 2.15 5.38 -3.17
N PRO A 185 2.29 6.67 -2.79
CA PRO A 185 3.09 7.07 -1.64
C PRO A 185 2.72 6.40 -0.30
N PRO A 186 1.44 6.27 0.09
CA PRO A 186 1.09 5.57 1.34
C PRO A 186 1.35 4.06 1.24
N ALA A 187 1.14 3.44 0.08
CA ALA A 187 1.49 2.03 -0.14
C ALA A 187 3.00 1.82 -0.03
N THR A 188 3.82 2.70 -0.61
CA THR A 188 5.28 2.70 -0.47
C THR A 188 5.70 2.83 1.00
N ALA A 189 5.12 3.78 1.74
CA ALA A 189 5.42 4.02 3.14
C ALA A 189 5.10 2.81 4.03
N TYR A 190 4.03 2.07 3.72
CA TYR A 190 3.61 0.87 4.45
C TYR A 190 4.64 -0.28 4.43
N PHE A 191 5.49 -0.34 3.39
CA PHE A 191 6.59 -1.32 3.31
C PHE A 191 7.78 -0.96 4.21
N ILE A 192 7.89 0.30 4.63
CA ILE A 192 9.06 0.82 5.37
C ILE A 192 8.78 0.90 6.87
N THR A 193 7.57 1.25 7.29
CA THR A 193 7.24 1.50 8.70
C THR A 193 5.90 0.92 9.12
N GLU A 194 5.82 0.50 10.38
CA GLU A 194 4.60 -0.01 11.04
C GLU A 194 3.95 1.06 11.94
N LYS A 195 4.64 2.19 12.20
CA LYS A 195 4.12 3.28 13.04
C LYS A 195 3.35 4.28 12.20
N LEU A 196 2.06 4.50 12.50
CA LEU A 196 1.17 5.41 11.76
C LEU A 196 1.76 6.82 11.55
N GLN A 197 2.34 7.45 12.58
CA GLN A 197 2.96 8.77 12.46
C GLN A 197 4.09 8.79 11.41
N HIS A 198 4.96 7.78 11.45
CA HIS A 198 6.06 7.67 10.51
C HIS A 198 5.55 7.33 9.11
N MET A 199 4.45 6.58 9.01
CA MET A 199 3.82 6.24 7.73
C MET A 199 3.26 7.48 7.04
N ILE A 200 2.61 8.38 7.78
CA ILE A 200 2.11 9.65 7.25
C ILE A 200 3.29 10.51 6.73
N LEU A 201 4.33 10.69 7.55
CA LEU A 201 5.51 11.47 7.16
C LEU A 201 6.24 10.87 5.96
N ALA A 202 6.43 9.56 5.94
CA ALA A 202 7.05 8.85 4.82
C ALA A 202 6.20 8.96 3.54
N SER A 203 4.87 8.86 3.65
CA SER A 203 3.95 9.03 2.52
C SER A 203 4.08 10.44 1.92
N VAL A 204 4.11 11.48 2.76
CA VAL A 204 4.35 12.86 2.31
C VAL A 204 5.70 12.99 1.61
N PHE A 205 6.76 12.43 2.19
CA PHE A 205 8.09 12.43 1.59
C PHE A 205 8.11 11.76 0.21
N PHE A 206 7.54 10.56 0.07
CA PHE A 206 7.48 9.87 -1.22
C PHE A 206 6.57 10.57 -2.22
N GLY A 207 5.49 11.21 -1.76
CA GLY A 207 4.63 12.03 -2.61
C GLY A 207 5.38 13.22 -3.19
N ILE A 208 6.10 13.98 -2.35
CA ILE A 208 6.94 15.11 -2.79
C ILE A 208 8.05 14.61 -3.73
N LEU A 209 8.73 13.53 -3.36
CA LEU A 209 9.79 12.96 -4.18
C LEU A 209 9.27 12.59 -5.57
N SER A 210 8.15 11.84 -5.63
CA SER A 210 7.53 11.42 -6.89
C SER A 210 7.08 12.61 -7.75
N ALA A 211 6.57 13.65 -7.10
CA ALA A 211 6.14 14.88 -7.77
C ALA A 211 7.32 15.63 -8.39
N VAL A 212 8.40 15.85 -7.63
CA VAL A 212 9.59 16.59 -8.08
C VAL A 212 10.33 15.83 -9.17
N THR A 213 10.64 14.55 -8.94
CA THR A 213 11.40 13.76 -9.91
C THR A 213 10.56 13.42 -11.15
N GLY A 214 9.25 13.23 -10.99
CA GLY A 214 8.33 13.02 -12.09
C GLY A 214 8.12 14.26 -12.96
N TYR A 215 8.01 15.44 -12.35
CA TYR A 215 7.95 16.71 -13.10
C TYR A 215 9.26 16.97 -13.86
N ALA A 216 10.41 16.75 -13.21
CA ALA A 216 11.70 16.84 -13.89
C ALA A 216 11.77 15.88 -15.08
N ALA A 217 11.36 14.61 -14.91
CA ALA A 217 11.35 13.64 -16.00
C ALA A 217 10.44 14.07 -17.16
N SER A 218 9.25 14.61 -16.87
CA SER A 218 8.34 15.17 -17.89
C SER A 218 9.02 16.25 -18.71
N PHE A 219 9.75 17.17 -18.07
CA PHE A 219 10.48 18.23 -18.75
C PHE A 219 11.58 17.72 -19.68
N TRP A 220 12.34 16.71 -19.26
CA TRP A 220 13.44 16.15 -20.07
C TRP A 220 12.95 15.27 -21.22
N LEU A 221 11.82 14.58 -21.03
CA LEU A 221 11.29 13.61 -21.99
C LEU A 221 10.20 14.21 -22.91
N ASP A 222 9.76 15.44 -22.65
CA ASP A 222 8.67 16.14 -23.36
C ASP A 222 7.38 15.29 -23.43
N VAL A 223 6.98 14.76 -22.28
CA VAL A 223 5.80 13.91 -22.11
C VAL A 223 4.86 14.48 -21.05
N SER A 224 3.62 13.97 -20.97
CA SER A 224 2.62 14.36 -19.99
C SER A 224 3.17 14.45 -18.56
N ILE A 225 2.94 15.59 -17.90
CA ILE A 225 3.37 15.85 -16.51
C ILE A 225 2.71 14.86 -15.55
N ALA A 226 1.38 14.73 -15.63
CA ALA A 226 0.61 13.82 -14.80
C ALA A 226 1.04 12.36 -15.01
N GLY A 227 1.23 11.95 -16.26
CA GLY A 227 1.72 10.62 -16.61
C GLY A 227 3.10 10.34 -16.00
N SER A 228 4.04 11.28 -16.14
CA SER A 228 5.41 11.13 -15.63
C SER A 228 5.48 11.04 -14.11
N MET A 229 4.71 11.87 -13.40
CA MET A 229 4.60 11.82 -11.94
C MET A 229 3.97 10.51 -11.46
N ALA A 230 2.95 10.01 -12.15
CA ALA A 230 2.36 8.71 -11.86
C ALA A 230 3.35 7.55 -12.10
N THR A 231 4.07 7.57 -13.23
CA THR A 231 5.11 6.57 -13.53
C THR A 231 6.21 6.58 -12.47
N MET A 232 6.69 7.76 -12.08
CA MET A 232 7.72 7.90 -11.06
C MET A 232 7.26 7.40 -9.69
N THR A 233 5.99 7.64 -9.33
CA THR A 233 5.37 7.06 -8.14
C THR A 233 5.44 5.53 -8.18
N GLY A 234 5.11 4.93 -9.33
CA GLY A 234 5.21 3.48 -9.54
C GLY A 234 6.64 2.95 -9.46
N LEU A 235 7.62 3.67 -10.02
CA LEU A 235 9.04 3.30 -9.95
C LEU A 235 9.58 3.36 -8.52
N ILE A 236 9.23 4.40 -7.76
CA ILE A 236 9.60 4.53 -6.33
C ILE A 236 8.98 3.39 -5.53
N PHE A 237 7.69 3.10 -5.74
CA PHE A 237 7.02 1.96 -5.12
C PHE A 237 7.73 0.64 -5.42
N PHE A 238 8.04 0.38 -6.71
CA PHE A 238 8.72 -0.84 -7.14
C PHE A 238 10.13 -0.97 -6.56
N THR A 239 10.87 0.14 -6.46
CA THR A 239 12.19 0.14 -5.85
C THR A 239 12.10 -0.23 -4.37
N VAL A 240 11.16 0.38 -3.64
CA VAL A 240 10.98 0.15 -2.21
C VAL A 240 10.52 -1.27 -1.91
N ILE A 241 9.58 -1.84 -2.68
CA ILE A 241 9.15 -3.23 -2.46
C ILE A 241 10.27 -4.24 -2.71
N MET A 242 11.20 -3.94 -3.63
CA MET A 242 12.38 -4.79 -3.83
C MET A 242 13.36 -4.68 -2.65
N THR A 243 13.62 -3.47 -2.16
CA THR A 243 14.67 -3.21 -1.15
C THR A 243 14.20 -3.31 0.29
N ALA A 244 12.88 -3.35 0.56
CA ALA A 244 12.35 -3.26 1.92
C ALA A 244 12.86 -4.41 2.84
N PRO A 245 13.42 -4.11 4.03
CA PRO A 245 14.16 -5.08 4.82
C PRO A 245 13.30 -6.14 5.52
N ARG A 246 12.03 -5.85 5.83
CA ARG A 246 11.12 -6.78 6.53
C ARG A 246 10.04 -7.37 5.63
N LYS A 247 9.46 -6.55 4.76
CA LYS A 247 8.33 -6.89 3.89
C LYS A 247 8.72 -6.99 2.41
N GLY A 248 9.98 -6.69 2.06
CA GLY A 248 10.41 -6.70 0.67
C GLY A 248 10.59 -8.12 0.13
N ILE A 249 10.41 -8.27 -1.17
CA ILE A 249 10.44 -9.57 -1.86
C ILE A 249 11.80 -10.25 -1.65
N ILE A 250 12.90 -9.49 -1.74
CA ILE A 250 14.26 -10.00 -1.57
C ILE A 250 14.49 -10.50 -0.14
N ALA A 251 14.01 -9.75 0.86
CA ALA A 251 14.15 -10.14 2.26
C ALA A 251 13.36 -11.41 2.58
N VAL A 252 12.14 -11.54 2.05
CA VAL A 252 11.30 -12.73 2.22
C VAL A 252 11.94 -13.95 1.55
N ILE A 253 12.38 -13.83 0.29
CA ILE A 253 13.06 -14.93 -0.43
C ILE A 253 14.32 -15.36 0.33
N ARG A 254 15.16 -14.41 0.75
CA ARG A 254 16.39 -14.70 1.50
C ARG A 254 16.08 -15.41 2.81
N ARG A 255 15.08 -14.95 3.56
CA ARG A 255 14.66 -15.57 4.83
C ARG A 255 14.15 -16.98 4.62
N SER A 256 13.28 -17.22 3.62
CA SER A 256 12.74 -18.55 3.31
C SER A 256 13.84 -19.51 2.88
N CYS A 257 14.80 -19.06 2.06
CA CYS A 257 15.95 -19.85 1.69
C CYS A 257 16.83 -20.17 2.91
N GLN A 258 17.12 -19.18 3.76
CA GLN A 258 17.93 -19.39 4.96
C GLN A 258 17.26 -20.37 5.94
N GLN A 259 15.96 -20.21 6.19
CA GLN A 259 15.17 -21.12 7.02
C GLN A 259 15.18 -22.56 6.49
N LYS A 260 15.13 -22.75 5.16
CA LYS A 260 15.24 -24.09 4.55
C LYS A 260 16.58 -24.78 4.91
N TYR A 261 17.69 -24.05 4.84
CA TYR A 261 19.00 -24.61 5.17
C TYR A 261 19.21 -24.78 6.68
N GLU A 262 18.70 -23.87 7.51
CA GLU A 262 18.76 -24.02 8.98
C GLU A 262 17.94 -25.22 9.45
N PHE A 263 16.73 -25.41 8.92
CA PHE A 263 15.89 -26.56 9.24
C PHE A 263 16.52 -27.87 8.77
N ALA A 264 17.05 -27.92 7.55
CA ALA A 264 17.76 -29.10 7.05
C ALA A 264 19.03 -29.39 7.87
N GLY A 265 19.79 -28.35 8.25
CA GLY A 265 20.97 -28.51 9.12
C GLY A 265 20.60 -29.12 10.48
N LEU A 266 19.55 -28.61 11.13
CA LEU A 266 19.04 -29.15 12.39
C LEU A 266 18.54 -30.60 12.25
N ALA A 267 17.78 -30.91 11.20
CA ALA A 267 17.29 -32.26 10.95
C ALA A 267 18.44 -33.27 10.78
N LEU A 268 19.49 -32.88 10.04
CA LEU A 268 20.68 -33.71 9.87
C LEU A 268 21.43 -33.93 11.19
N LEU A 269 21.63 -32.88 12.00
CA LEU A 269 22.28 -32.99 13.31
C LEU A 269 21.49 -33.88 14.28
N ILE A 270 20.15 -33.77 14.30
CA ILE A 270 19.28 -34.62 15.12
C ILE A 270 19.37 -36.09 14.67
N HIS A 271 19.40 -36.34 13.36
CA HIS A 271 19.56 -37.69 12.83
C HIS A 271 20.91 -38.29 13.21
N LEU A 272 22.00 -37.52 13.11
CA LEU A 272 23.34 -37.95 13.55
C LEU A 272 23.40 -38.27 15.04
N LEU A 273 22.78 -37.43 15.89
CA LEU A 273 22.64 -37.71 17.33
C LEU A 273 21.88 -39.00 17.61
N THR A 274 20.82 -39.27 16.84
CA THR A 274 20.01 -40.48 16.96
C THR A 274 20.81 -41.72 16.57
N LEU A 275 21.66 -41.64 15.53
CA LEU A 275 22.55 -42.72 15.12
C LEU A 275 23.63 -43.00 16.16
N GLU A 276 24.23 -41.96 16.75
CA GLU A 276 25.21 -42.09 17.83
C GLU A 276 24.59 -42.76 19.07
N ALA A 277 23.37 -42.36 19.45
CA ALA A 277 22.65 -42.97 20.57
C ALA A 277 22.34 -44.46 20.35
N ARG A 278 22.11 -44.89 19.09
CA ARG A 278 21.87 -46.30 18.74
C ARG A 278 23.12 -47.17 18.78
N LYS A 279 24.31 -46.60 18.52
CA LYS A 279 25.60 -47.31 18.55
C LYS A 279 26.69 -46.44 19.21
N PRO A 280 26.76 -46.39 20.54
CA PRO A 280 27.82 -45.65 21.23
C PRO A 280 29.18 -46.28 20.90
N GLY A 281 30.01 -45.55 20.14
CA GLY A 281 31.33 -46.01 19.66
C GLY A 281 31.34 -46.63 18.25
N GLY A 282 30.19 -46.76 17.60
CA GLY A 282 30.11 -47.11 16.18
C GLY A 282 30.18 -45.87 15.28
N GLY A 283 30.66 -46.05 14.04
CA GLY A 283 30.72 -44.99 13.04
C GLY A 283 29.38 -44.27 12.85
N GLN A 284 29.41 -42.93 12.91
CA GLN A 284 28.26 -42.10 12.58
C GLN A 284 28.15 -42.07 11.04
N GLY A 285 27.24 -42.87 10.50
CA GLY A 285 26.77 -42.99 9.10
C GLY A 285 27.67 -42.47 7.96
N GLN A 286 27.91 -43.31 6.96
CA GLN A 286 28.54 -42.89 5.71
C GLN A 286 27.65 -41.87 4.97
N ALA A 287 28.26 -40.91 4.27
CA ALA A 287 27.54 -39.84 3.59
C ALA A 287 26.48 -40.35 2.59
N ASP A 288 26.81 -41.40 1.84
CA ASP A 288 25.92 -41.98 0.82
C ASP A 288 24.69 -42.68 1.44
N ASP A 289 24.87 -43.35 2.57
CA ASP A 289 23.77 -43.97 3.32
C ASP A 289 22.83 -42.92 3.91
N LEU A 290 23.37 -41.80 4.37
CA LEU A 290 22.59 -40.69 4.94
C LEU A 290 21.74 -39.99 3.88
N VAL A 291 22.26 -39.79 2.66
CA VAL A 291 21.49 -39.24 1.53
C VAL A 291 20.26 -40.12 1.24
N ASN A 292 20.45 -41.45 1.21
CA ASN A 292 19.38 -42.41 0.95
C ASN A 292 18.37 -42.50 2.11
N GLN A 293 18.82 -42.45 3.36
CA GLN A 293 17.93 -42.48 4.53
C GLN A 293 17.07 -41.22 4.66
N LEU A 294 17.63 -40.06 4.36
CA LEU A 294 16.92 -38.78 4.43
C LEU A 294 16.06 -38.50 3.19
N GLN A 295 16.20 -39.29 2.12
CA GLN A 295 15.52 -39.09 0.84
C GLN A 295 15.76 -37.69 0.25
N TRP A 296 16.96 -37.13 0.48
CA TRP A 296 17.32 -35.81 -0.02
C TRP A 296 18.06 -35.90 -1.35
N GLN A 297 17.93 -34.87 -2.18
CA GLN A 297 18.80 -34.74 -3.36
C GLN A 297 20.27 -34.61 -2.91
N ALA A 298 21.17 -35.39 -3.50
CA ALA A 298 22.59 -35.40 -3.14
C ALA A 298 23.24 -34.00 -3.16
N SER A 299 22.92 -33.18 -4.17
CA SER A 299 23.44 -31.81 -4.28
C SER A 299 22.93 -30.85 -3.20
N PHE A 300 21.77 -31.13 -2.60
CA PHE A 300 21.25 -30.37 -1.46
C PHE A 300 21.90 -30.84 -0.16
N PHE A 301 22.04 -32.16 0.03
CA PHE A 301 22.71 -32.74 1.18
C PHE A 301 24.15 -32.24 1.33
N HIS A 302 24.95 -32.29 0.26
CA HIS A 302 26.33 -31.79 0.31
C HIS A 302 26.39 -30.30 0.65
N ARG A 303 25.52 -29.46 0.10
CA ARG A 303 25.45 -28.03 0.45
C ARG A 303 25.07 -27.77 1.91
N VAL A 304 24.22 -28.62 2.49
CA VAL A 304 23.87 -28.54 3.93
C VAL A 304 25.06 -29.01 4.77
N LEU A 305 25.70 -30.12 4.39
CA LEU A 305 26.85 -30.69 5.09
C LEU A 305 28.04 -29.71 5.08
N ASP A 306 28.37 -29.12 3.94
CA ASP A 306 29.44 -28.12 3.81
C ASP A 306 29.20 -26.94 4.76
N ARG A 307 27.95 -26.47 4.87
CA ARG A 307 27.61 -25.40 5.83
C ARG A 307 27.76 -25.83 7.28
N LEU A 308 27.42 -27.07 7.63
CA LEU A 308 27.61 -27.59 8.99
C LEU A 308 29.09 -27.76 9.32
N VAL A 309 29.92 -28.16 8.34
CA VAL A 309 31.37 -28.31 8.51
C VAL A 309 32.06 -26.96 8.63
N ILE A 310 31.70 -25.99 7.78
CA ILE A 310 32.23 -24.61 7.85
C ILE A 310 31.90 -23.96 9.20
N ASN A 311 30.69 -24.18 9.71
CA ASN A 311 30.25 -23.66 11.02
C ASN A 311 30.68 -24.56 12.20
N GLN A 312 31.56 -25.54 11.99
CA GLN A 312 32.09 -26.44 13.00
C GLN A 312 31.04 -27.27 13.77
N TYR A 313 29.82 -27.43 13.27
CA TYR A 313 28.78 -28.25 13.87
C TYR A 313 28.90 -29.75 13.55
N ALA A 314 29.56 -30.09 12.43
CA ALA A 314 29.85 -31.45 12.03
C ALA A 314 31.30 -31.55 11.50
N ALA A 315 31.91 -32.72 11.60
CA ALA A 315 33.25 -33.00 11.11
C ALA A 315 33.23 -34.25 10.22
N LEU A 316 33.96 -34.19 9.10
CA LEU A 316 34.18 -35.32 8.20
C LEU A 316 35.50 -36.01 8.58
N GLN A 317 35.43 -37.27 9.01
CA GLN A 317 36.61 -38.11 9.28
C GLN A 317 36.48 -39.42 8.50
N ALA A 318 37.39 -39.68 7.55
CA ALA A 318 37.45 -40.93 6.78
C ALA A 318 36.10 -41.37 6.17
N ASN A 319 35.34 -40.42 5.58
CA ASN A 319 34.02 -40.62 4.97
C ASN A 319 32.85 -40.91 5.95
N GLU A 320 33.09 -40.79 7.26
CA GLU A 320 32.05 -40.74 8.30
C GLU A 320 31.78 -39.29 8.72
N ILE A 321 30.51 -38.97 8.99
CA ILE A 321 30.09 -37.65 9.42
C ILE A 321 29.85 -37.69 10.92
N ARG A 322 30.65 -36.97 11.70
CA ARG A 322 30.54 -36.93 13.17
C ARG A 322 30.04 -35.58 13.66
N ILE A 323 29.15 -35.58 14.64
CA ILE A 323 28.72 -34.36 15.32
C ILE A 323 29.81 -33.85 16.30
N THR A 324 30.11 -32.55 16.25
CA THR A 324 31.08 -31.91 17.15
C THR A 324 30.42 -31.52 18.47
N ALA A 325 31.22 -31.13 19.48
CA ALA A 325 30.70 -30.61 20.74
C ALA A 325 29.82 -29.36 20.53
N GLU A 326 30.22 -28.45 19.63
CA GLU A 326 29.43 -27.26 19.29
C GLU A 326 28.12 -27.61 18.59
N GLY A 327 28.11 -28.60 17.71
CA GLY A 327 26.88 -29.10 17.06
C GLY A 327 25.87 -29.65 18.08
N ARG A 328 26.34 -30.33 19.14
CA ARG A 328 25.46 -30.81 20.23
C ARG A 328 24.84 -29.66 21.01
N SER A 329 25.64 -28.66 21.37
CA SER A 329 25.15 -27.46 22.06
C SER A 329 24.14 -26.69 21.21
N TYR A 330 24.38 -26.59 19.91
CA TYR A 330 23.46 -25.94 18.97
C TYR A 330 22.09 -26.63 18.89
N VAL A 331 22.06 -27.96 18.81
CA VAL A 331 20.80 -28.73 18.81
C VAL A 331 20.03 -28.54 20.12
N GLN A 332 20.70 -28.64 21.28
CA GLN A 332 20.08 -28.49 22.60
C GLN A 332 19.52 -27.09 22.88
N GLN A 333 20.13 -26.05 22.29
CA GLN A 333 19.64 -24.67 22.38
C GLN A 333 18.50 -24.38 21.39
N SER A 334 18.31 -25.21 20.37
CA SER A 334 17.24 -25.02 19.39
C SER A 334 15.85 -25.28 20.00
N LYS A 335 14.89 -24.39 19.72
CA LYS A 335 13.49 -24.57 20.15
C LYS A 335 12.86 -25.87 19.63
N LEU A 336 13.33 -26.34 18.47
CA LEU A 336 12.81 -27.52 17.77
C LEU A 336 13.17 -28.82 18.51
N TYR A 337 14.38 -28.92 19.08
CA TYR A 337 14.78 -30.06 19.89
C TYR A 337 13.97 -30.13 21.19
N ARG A 338 13.73 -29.00 21.88
CA ARG A 338 12.92 -28.97 23.12
C ARG A 338 11.48 -29.42 22.89
N GLN A 339 10.89 -29.06 21.75
CA GLN A 339 9.55 -29.52 21.35
C GLN A 339 9.52 -31.02 21.03
N LEU A 340 10.58 -31.59 20.44
CA LEU A 340 10.66 -33.00 20.09
C LEU A 340 11.10 -33.90 21.25
N SER A 341 11.86 -33.38 22.21
CA SER A 341 12.40 -34.13 23.35
C SER A 341 11.47 -34.17 24.57
N GLY A 342 10.27 -33.57 24.49
CA GLY A 342 9.28 -33.58 25.57
C GLY A 342 9.70 -32.82 26.84
N TYR A 343 10.69 -31.93 26.76
CA TYR A 343 11.11 -31.08 27.89
C TYR A 343 10.51 -29.68 27.69
N GLU A 344 9.25 -29.51 28.10
CA GLU A 344 8.70 -28.19 28.41
C GLU A 344 9.14 -27.81 29.84
N VAL A 345 9.78 -26.64 29.98
CA VAL A 345 9.94 -25.91 31.24
C VAL A 345 9.32 -24.54 31.05
#